data_AF-A0AAE4C7I2-F1
#
_entry.id   AF-A0AAE4C7I2-F1
#
_cell.length_a   1.000
_cell.length_b   1.000
_cell.length_c   1.000
_cell.angle_alpha   90.00
_cell.angle_beta   90.00
_cell.angle_gamma   90.00
#
_symmetry.space_group_name_H-M   'P 1'
#
loop_
_entity.id
_entity.type
_entity.pdbx_description
1 polymer ?
#
loop_
_entity_poly.entity_id
_entity_poly.type
_entity_poly.pdbx_seq_one_letter_code
_entity_poly.pdbx_strand_id
1 'polypeptide(L)'
;MSDSYKSPDAARKEAQVRSDLSTPFHRRRIFEGFRPDPDSFGKMTESFARFMGTPTFLLWMTAFCAVWLGWNTLAPESSQFDPRATNFTLLTLMLSLQASYAAPLLLLAQNRQDDRDRVALDEDRRQAARNLADTEYLTREVASLRIALRDVATRDFVRSELRDLLQEILEDRDAEDDDAPRDKREPAKRTRRGEDA
;
A
#
# COMPACT_ATOMS: atom_id res chain seq x y z
N MET A 1 -78.85 0.96 6.10
CA MET A 1 -78.37 0.80 7.48
C MET A 1 -78.06 -0.66 7.72
N SER A 2 -76.84 -1.11 7.42
CA SER A 2 -76.24 -2.33 7.99
C SER A 2 -74.85 -2.45 7.37
N ASP A 3 -73.92 -1.80 8.06
CA ASP A 3 -72.51 -1.74 7.74
C ASP A 3 -71.86 -3.12 7.84
N SER A 4 -70.89 -3.32 6.97
CA SER A 4 -70.18 -4.57 6.73
C SER A 4 -69.21 -4.87 7.86
N TYR A 5 -69.56 -5.80 8.76
CA TYR A 5 -68.65 -6.30 9.80
C TYR A 5 -67.69 -7.34 9.20
N LYS A 6 -66.70 -6.87 8.43
CA LYS A 6 -65.60 -7.72 7.94
C LYS A 6 -64.74 -8.12 9.15
N SER A 7 -64.93 -9.35 9.63
CA SER A 7 -64.22 -9.88 10.80
C SER A 7 -62.69 -9.74 10.66
N PRO A 8 -62.00 -9.18 11.67
CA PRO A 8 -60.57 -8.88 11.63
C PRO A 8 -59.67 -10.14 11.54
N ASP A 9 -60.24 -11.33 11.75
CA ASP A 9 -59.50 -12.60 11.75
C ASP A 9 -59.17 -13.11 10.34
N ALA A 10 -59.98 -12.78 9.34
CA ALA A 10 -59.73 -13.19 7.95
C ALA A 10 -58.51 -12.45 7.37
N ALA A 11 -58.35 -11.17 7.68
CA ALA A 11 -57.22 -10.36 7.25
C ALA A 11 -55.89 -10.80 7.90
N ARG A 12 -55.93 -11.27 9.15
CA ARG A 12 -54.75 -11.82 9.84
C ARG A 12 -54.28 -13.14 9.25
N LYS A 13 -55.20 -14.02 8.86
CA LYS A 13 -54.83 -15.31 8.24
C LYS A 13 -54.18 -15.12 6.87
N GLU A 14 -54.67 -14.19 6.04
CA GLU A 14 -54.07 -13.90 4.74
C GLU A 14 -52.69 -13.23 4.85
N ALA A 15 -52.50 -12.36 5.85
CA ALA A 15 -51.20 -11.74 6.12
C ALA A 15 -50.15 -12.77 6.59
N GLN A 16 -50.56 -13.75 7.39
CA GLN A 16 -49.68 -14.80 7.92
C GLN A 16 -49.26 -15.82 6.85
N VAL A 17 -50.16 -16.18 5.93
CA VAL A 17 -49.87 -17.07 4.79
C VAL A 17 -48.91 -16.40 3.78
N ARG A 18 -49.00 -15.08 3.61
CA ARG A 18 -48.10 -14.31 2.74
C ARG A 18 -46.70 -14.11 3.33
N SER A 19 -46.57 -14.02 4.67
CA SER A 19 -45.27 -13.94 5.34
C SER A 19 -44.49 -15.26 5.36
N ASP A 20 -45.17 -16.40 5.23
CA ASP A 20 -44.55 -17.73 5.24
C ASP A 20 -43.89 -18.08 3.89
N LEU A 21 -44.34 -17.45 2.81
CA LEU A 21 -43.82 -17.67 1.45
C LEU A 21 -42.47 -16.98 1.15
N SER A 22 -41.91 -16.23 2.12
CA SER A 22 -40.70 -15.41 1.93
C SER A 22 -39.46 -15.96 2.64
N THR A 23 -39.53 -17.16 3.21
CA THR A 23 -38.33 -17.83 3.69
C THR A 23 -37.69 -18.59 2.53
N PRO A 24 -36.52 -18.16 2.00
CA PRO A 24 -35.82 -18.98 1.03
C PRO A 24 -35.48 -20.29 1.73
N PHE A 25 -36.05 -21.39 1.23
CA PHE A 25 -35.75 -22.73 1.70
C PHE A 25 -34.24 -22.89 1.86
N HIS A 26 -33.79 -22.94 3.11
CA HIS A 26 -32.41 -23.19 3.45
C HIS A 26 -32.17 -24.66 3.12
N ARG A 27 -31.84 -24.92 1.85
CA ARG A 27 -31.40 -26.22 1.35
C ARG A 27 -30.17 -26.58 2.16
N ARG A 28 -30.37 -27.37 3.22
CA ARG A 28 -29.31 -27.96 4.05
C ARG A 28 -28.28 -28.55 3.09
N ARG A 29 -27.18 -27.84 2.91
CA ARG A 29 -26.07 -28.23 2.04
C ARG A 29 -25.36 -29.33 2.81
N ILE A 30 -25.70 -30.57 2.52
CA ILE A 30 -25.19 -31.78 3.17
C ILE A 30 -23.67 -32.00 2.93
N PHE A 31 -22.99 -31.02 2.32
CA PHE A 31 -21.59 -31.03 1.91
C PHE A 31 -20.81 -29.81 2.46
N GLU A 32 -21.16 -29.30 3.63
CA GLU A 32 -20.49 -28.14 4.23
C GLU A 32 -19.23 -28.50 5.06
N GLY A 33 -18.73 -29.74 4.95
CA GLY A 33 -17.60 -30.25 5.74
C GLY A 33 -16.26 -30.37 5.01
N PHE A 34 -16.19 -30.12 3.69
CA PHE A 34 -14.93 -30.18 2.94
C PHE A 34 -14.59 -28.79 2.41
N ARG A 35 -14.20 -27.89 3.33
CA ARG A 35 -13.41 -26.72 2.96
C ARG A 35 -11.96 -27.16 3.13
N PRO A 36 -11.24 -27.52 2.04
CA PRO A 36 -9.82 -27.80 2.14
C PRO A 36 -9.17 -26.57 2.75
N ASP A 37 -8.49 -26.73 3.88
CA ASP A 37 -7.86 -25.63 4.60
C ASP A 37 -6.81 -24.99 3.67
N PRO A 38 -7.08 -23.77 3.14
CA PRO A 38 -6.30 -23.18 2.06
C PRO A 38 -4.86 -22.86 2.49
N ASP A 39 -4.61 -22.73 3.79
CA ASP A 39 -3.31 -22.46 4.36
C ASP A 39 -2.39 -23.68 4.33
N SER A 40 -2.93 -24.88 4.55
CA SER A 40 -2.17 -26.13 4.57
C SER A 40 -1.76 -26.58 3.16
N PHE A 41 -2.70 -26.53 2.21
CA PHE A 41 -2.37 -26.69 0.79
C PHE A 41 -1.38 -25.62 0.33
N GLY A 42 -1.51 -24.42 0.88
CA GLY A 42 -0.71 -23.29 0.49
C GLY A 42 0.78 -23.44 0.74
N LYS A 43 1.12 -23.96 1.92
CA LYS A 43 2.50 -24.28 2.34
C LYS A 43 3.06 -25.47 1.55
N MET A 44 2.25 -26.48 1.26
CA MET A 44 2.65 -27.61 0.42
C MET A 44 3.00 -27.17 -1.00
N THR A 45 2.16 -26.36 -1.64
CA THR A 45 2.44 -25.83 -2.99
C THR A 45 3.69 -24.94 -3.00
N GLU A 46 3.91 -24.13 -1.97
CA GLU A 46 5.11 -23.29 -1.88
C GLU A 46 6.39 -24.13 -1.74
N SER A 47 6.36 -25.18 -0.91
CA SER A 47 7.46 -26.14 -0.82
C SER A 47 7.67 -26.88 -2.15
N PHE A 48 6.59 -27.27 -2.83
CA PHE A 48 6.65 -27.96 -4.12
C PHE A 48 7.22 -27.08 -5.23
N ALA A 49 6.85 -25.80 -5.25
CA ALA A 49 7.38 -24.81 -6.19
C ALA A 49 8.89 -24.57 -5.98
N ARG A 50 9.34 -24.43 -4.73
CA ARG A 50 10.78 -24.34 -4.42
C ARG A 50 11.54 -25.61 -4.80
N PHE A 51 10.91 -26.77 -4.61
CA PHE A 51 11.50 -28.06 -4.96
C PHE A 51 11.65 -28.25 -6.47
N MET A 52 10.62 -27.95 -7.26
CA MET A 52 10.66 -28.04 -8.73
C MET A 52 11.61 -27.02 -9.38
N GLY A 53 11.84 -25.87 -8.74
CA GLY A 53 12.76 -24.84 -9.26
C GLY A 53 14.25 -25.13 -9.03
N THR A 54 14.59 -26.20 -8.30
CA THR A 54 15.97 -26.54 -7.93
C THR A 54 16.53 -27.63 -8.85
N PRO A 55 17.79 -27.56 -9.32
CA PRO A 55 18.40 -28.61 -10.15
C PRO A 55 18.45 -30.00 -9.47
N THR A 56 18.31 -30.04 -8.15
CA THR A 56 18.20 -31.26 -7.35
C THR A 56 17.01 -32.14 -7.74
N PHE A 57 15.89 -31.56 -8.17
CA PHE A 57 14.72 -32.35 -8.61
C PHE A 57 15.06 -33.18 -9.86
N LEU A 58 15.70 -32.56 -10.85
CA LEU A 58 16.12 -33.23 -12.07
C LEU A 58 17.12 -34.36 -11.76
N LEU A 59 18.09 -34.10 -10.87
CA LEU A 59 19.04 -35.13 -10.44
C LEU A 59 18.36 -36.34 -9.79
N TRP A 60 17.39 -36.10 -8.89
CA TRP A 60 16.64 -37.19 -8.26
C TRP A 60 15.80 -37.97 -9.28
N MET A 61 15.11 -37.29 -10.20
CA MET A 61 14.34 -37.94 -11.26
C MET A 61 15.22 -38.76 -12.20
N THR A 62 16.38 -38.24 -12.59
CA THR A 62 17.35 -38.98 -13.40
C THR A 62 17.90 -40.19 -12.64
N ALA A 63 18.22 -40.05 -11.36
CA ALA A 63 18.68 -41.16 -10.52
C ALA A 63 17.60 -42.24 -10.39
N PHE A 64 16.33 -41.87 -10.18
CA PHE A 64 15.22 -42.81 -10.14
C PHE A 64 15.09 -43.59 -11.46
N CYS A 65 15.09 -42.90 -12.61
CA CYS A 65 15.06 -43.55 -13.92
C CYS A 65 16.27 -44.47 -14.12
N ALA A 66 17.48 -44.03 -13.74
CA ALA A 66 18.70 -44.83 -13.87
C ALA A 66 18.67 -46.09 -12.99
N VAL A 67 18.18 -45.99 -11.75
CA VAL A 67 18.02 -47.13 -10.83
C VAL A 67 16.95 -48.09 -11.36
N TRP A 68 15.81 -47.59 -11.85
CA TRP A 68 14.76 -48.42 -12.43
C TRP A 68 15.26 -49.20 -13.64
N LEU A 69 15.95 -48.50 -14.55
CA LEU A 69 16.52 -49.09 -15.76
C LEU A 69 17.62 -50.10 -15.39
N GLY A 70 18.51 -49.75 -14.45
CA GLY A 70 19.56 -50.63 -13.95
C GLY A 70 19.00 -51.90 -13.32
N TRP A 71 17.99 -51.78 -12.45
CA TRP A 71 17.34 -52.92 -11.81
C TRP A 71 16.69 -53.85 -12.85
N ASN A 72 15.91 -53.30 -13.78
CA ASN A 72 15.21 -54.11 -14.78
C ASN A 72 16.11 -54.64 -15.92
N THR A 73 17.31 -54.09 -16.10
CA THR A 73 18.30 -54.60 -17.07
C THR A 73 19.22 -55.66 -16.48
N LEU A 74 19.63 -55.51 -15.22
CA LEU A 74 20.58 -56.39 -14.54
C LEU A 74 19.89 -57.57 -13.83
N ALA A 75 18.58 -57.49 -13.54
CA ALA A 75 17.84 -58.57 -12.91
C ALA A 75 17.62 -59.77 -13.86
N PRO A 76 17.69 -61.02 -13.35
CA PRO A 76 17.28 -62.22 -14.09
C PRO A 76 15.81 -62.12 -14.56
N GLU A 77 15.47 -62.73 -15.69
CA GLU A 77 14.12 -62.63 -16.30
C GLU A 77 12.97 -63.03 -15.36
N SER A 78 13.23 -63.88 -14.36
CA SER A 78 12.24 -64.26 -13.34
C SER A 78 11.96 -63.18 -12.28
N SER A 79 12.80 -62.14 -12.17
CA SER A 79 12.67 -61.04 -11.20
C SER A 79 12.60 -59.65 -11.86
N GLN A 80 12.50 -59.60 -13.19
CA GLN A 80 12.29 -58.36 -13.92
C GLN A 80 10.84 -57.88 -13.70
N PHE A 81 10.70 -56.77 -13.00
CA PHE A 81 9.39 -56.16 -12.72
C PHE A 81 8.81 -55.47 -13.96
N ASP A 82 9.69 -54.93 -14.81
CA ASP A 82 9.40 -54.27 -16.09
C ASP A 82 10.37 -54.83 -17.16
N PRO A 83 10.02 -55.96 -17.80
CA PRO A 83 10.94 -56.66 -18.70
C PRO A 83 11.43 -55.80 -19.85
N ARG A 84 12.73 -55.90 -20.14
CA ARG A 84 13.36 -55.21 -21.30
C ARG A 84 12.71 -55.56 -22.64
N ALA A 85 12.13 -56.76 -22.77
CA ALA A 85 11.46 -57.23 -23.98
C ALA A 85 10.20 -56.41 -24.32
N THR A 86 9.55 -55.84 -23.31
CA THR A 86 8.36 -54.98 -23.43
C THR A 86 8.71 -53.49 -23.45
N ASN A 87 9.99 -53.15 -23.66
CA ASN A 87 10.49 -51.77 -23.75
C ASN A 87 10.13 -50.88 -22.54
N PHE A 88 10.16 -51.43 -21.32
CA PHE A 88 9.86 -50.69 -20.10
C PHE A 88 8.46 -50.02 -20.11
N THR A 89 7.44 -50.83 -20.41
CA THR A 89 6.06 -50.36 -20.55
C THR A 89 5.57 -49.72 -19.24
N LEU A 90 5.93 -50.27 -18.08
CA LEU A 90 5.46 -49.74 -16.80
C LEU A 90 6.06 -48.37 -16.50
N LEU A 91 7.36 -48.18 -16.76
CA LEU A 91 8.01 -46.87 -16.62
C LEU A 91 7.33 -45.83 -17.52
N THR A 92 7.02 -46.20 -18.76
CA THR A 92 6.37 -45.30 -19.72
C THR A 92 4.95 -44.93 -19.29
N LEU A 93 4.17 -45.90 -18.81
CA LEU A 93 2.83 -45.66 -18.27
C LEU A 93 2.88 -44.74 -17.05
N MET A 94 3.85 -44.95 -16.16
CA MET A 94 4.02 -44.15 -14.95
C MET A 94 4.42 -42.71 -15.27
N LEU A 95 5.35 -42.48 -16.20
CA LEU A 95 5.72 -41.14 -16.65
C LEU A 95 4.57 -40.42 -17.33
N SER A 96 3.77 -41.14 -18.13
CA SER A 96 2.58 -40.60 -18.81
C SER A 96 1.51 -40.18 -17.79
N LEU A 97 1.29 -41.01 -16.76
CA LEU A 97 0.40 -40.69 -15.64
C LEU A 97 0.92 -39.50 -14.82
N GLN A 98 2.23 -39.43 -14.57
CA GLN A 98 2.87 -38.34 -13.84
C GLN A 98 2.63 -36.99 -14.53
N ALA A 99 2.78 -36.92 -15.85
CA ALA A 99 2.46 -35.73 -16.62
C ALA A 99 0.96 -35.37 -16.56
N SER A 100 0.08 -36.37 -16.66
CA SER A 100 -1.38 -36.16 -16.65
C SER A 100 -1.90 -35.62 -15.32
N TYR A 101 -1.38 -36.11 -14.19
CA TYR A 101 -1.79 -35.64 -12.86
C TYR A 101 -1.09 -34.33 -12.44
N ALA A 102 0.08 -34.02 -13.02
CA ALA A 102 0.74 -32.75 -12.78
C ALA A 102 -0.08 -31.56 -13.29
N ALA A 103 -0.74 -31.68 -14.45
CA ALA A 103 -1.53 -30.60 -15.05
C ALA A 103 -2.65 -30.03 -14.14
N PRO A 104 -3.58 -30.84 -13.57
CA PRO A 104 -4.64 -30.32 -12.70
C PRO A 104 -4.10 -29.76 -11.38
N LEU A 105 -3.04 -30.35 -10.82
CA LEU A 105 -2.39 -29.80 -9.63
C LEU A 105 -1.71 -28.46 -9.92
N LEU A 106 -1.06 -28.34 -11.08
CA LEU A 106 -0.42 -27.11 -11.52
C LEU A 106 -1.45 -26.01 -11.74
N LEU A 107 -2.61 -26.31 -12.35
CA LEU A 107 -3.69 -25.35 -12.53
C LEU A 107 -4.25 -24.84 -11.20
N LEU A 108 -4.40 -25.72 -10.20
CA LEU A 108 -4.82 -25.31 -8.85
C LEU A 108 -3.76 -24.46 -8.15
N ALA A 109 -2.48 -24.76 -8.36
CA ALA A 109 -1.38 -23.95 -7.84
C ALA A 109 -1.33 -22.57 -8.51
N GLN A 110 -1.51 -22.51 -9.83
CA GLN A 110 -1.49 -21.30 -10.65
C GLN A 110 -2.64 -20.35 -10.30
N ASN A 111 -3.88 -20.83 -10.25
CA ASN A 111 -5.03 -19.98 -9.89
C ASN A 111 -4.80 -19.23 -8.56
N ARG A 112 -4.15 -19.87 -7.61
CA ARG A 112 -3.84 -19.26 -6.31
C ARG A 112 -2.63 -18.33 -6.34
N GLN A 113 -1.66 -18.58 -7.22
CA GLN A 113 -0.58 -17.62 -7.47
C GLN A 113 -1.15 -16.35 -8.10
N ASP A 114 -2.01 -16.50 -9.12
CA ASP A 114 -2.68 -15.40 -9.81
C ASP A 114 -3.53 -14.55 -8.84
N ASP A 115 -4.24 -15.18 -7.90
CA ASP A 115 -5.00 -14.47 -6.86
C ASP A 115 -4.10 -13.62 -5.95
N ARG A 116 -2.94 -14.14 -5.53
CA ARG A 116 -1.98 -13.36 -4.72
C ARG A 116 -1.36 -12.23 -5.52
N ASP A 117 -0.98 -12.50 -6.76
CA ASP A 117 -0.37 -11.52 -7.65
C ASP A 117 -1.36 -10.39 -7.93
N ARG A 118 -2.65 -10.70 -8.08
CA ARG A 118 -3.71 -9.72 -8.19
C ARG A 118 -3.81 -8.81 -6.95
N VAL A 119 -3.78 -9.39 -5.75
CA VAL A 119 -3.82 -8.61 -4.50
C VAL A 119 -2.58 -7.72 -4.38
N ALA A 120 -1.41 -8.24 -4.70
CA ALA A 120 -0.16 -7.47 -4.69
C ALA A 120 -0.21 -6.29 -5.67
N LEU A 121 -0.72 -6.52 -6.89
CA LEU A 121 -0.91 -5.47 -7.90
C LEU A 121 -1.92 -4.40 -7.48
N ASP A 122 -3.02 -4.80 -6.83
CA ASP A 122 -4.01 -3.84 -6.35
C ASP A 122 -3.47 -2.98 -5.19
N GLU A 123 -2.63 -3.54 -4.31
CA GLU A 123 -1.98 -2.78 -3.25
C GLU A 123 -0.90 -1.84 -3.81
N ASP A 124 -0.10 -2.29 -4.78
CA ASP A 124 0.88 -1.44 -5.48
C ASP A 124 0.20 -0.23 -6.15
N ARG A 125 -0.94 -0.46 -6.83
CA ARG A 125 -1.76 0.63 -7.40
C ARG A 125 -2.24 1.62 -6.35
N ARG A 126 -2.71 1.14 -5.19
CA ARG A 126 -3.14 2.01 -4.08
C ARG A 126 -1.98 2.82 -3.53
N GLN A 127 -0.82 2.20 -3.37
CA GLN A 127 0.38 2.87 -2.90
C GLN A 127 0.85 3.93 -3.90
N ALA A 128 0.86 3.62 -5.20
CA ALA A 128 1.17 4.58 -6.25
C ALA A 128 0.21 5.78 -6.26
N ALA A 129 -1.10 5.53 -6.10
CA ALA A 129 -2.10 6.59 -6.01
C ALA A 129 -1.89 7.49 -4.78
N ARG A 130 -1.53 6.92 -3.62
CA ARG A 130 -1.18 7.68 -2.41
C ARG A 130 0.09 8.51 -2.62
N ASN A 131 1.14 7.92 -3.18
CA ASN A 131 2.39 8.62 -3.46
C ASN A 131 2.19 9.79 -4.42
N LEU A 132 1.33 9.63 -5.43
CA LEU A 132 0.97 10.70 -6.34
C LEU A 132 0.24 11.83 -5.61
N ALA A 133 -0.75 11.51 -4.77
CA ALA A 133 -1.45 12.50 -3.95
C ALA A 133 -0.52 13.24 -2.97
N ASP A 134 0.40 12.52 -2.33
CA ASP A 134 1.40 13.12 -1.43
C ASP A 134 2.35 14.04 -2.20
N THR A 135 2.75 13.65 -3.42
CA THR A 135 3.60 14.47 -4.28
C THR A 135 2.87 15.73 -4.74
N GLU A 136 1.60 15.63 -5.11
CA GLU A 136 0.76 16.79 -5.46
C GLU A 136 0.57 17.72 -4.27
N TYR A 137 0.34 17.15 -3.07
CA TYR A 137 0.23 17.91 -1.83
C TYR A 137 1.52 18.68 -1.53
N LEU A 138 2.67 18.00 -1.51
CA LEU A 138 3.97 18.61 -1.29
C LEU A 138 4.28 19.68 -2.34
N THR A 139 3.94 19.44 -3.60
CA THR A 139 4.15 20.43 -4.68
C THR A 139 3.32 21.70 -4.42
N ARG A 140 2.09 21.54 -3.95
CA ARG A 140 1.22 22.67 -3.59
C ARG A 140 1.74 23.43 -2.36
N GLU A 141 2.20 22.72 -1.33
CA GLU A 141 2.80 23.32 -0.15
C GLU A 141 4.12 24.04 -0.47
N VAL A 142 4.95 23.48 -1.35
CA VAL A 142 6.18 24.16 -1.80
C VAL A 142 5.83 25.42 -2.62
N ALA A 143 4.78 25.37 -3.45
CA ALA A 143 4.33 26.55 -4.19
C ALA A 143 3.80 27.66 -3.26
N SER A 144 3.02 27.31 -2.23
CA SER A 144 2.52 28.29 -1.24
C SER A 144 3.68 28.88 -0.42
N LEU A 145 4.60 28.03 0.06
CA LEU A 145 5.81 28.45 0.77
C LEU A 145 6.67 29.39 -0.09
N ARG A 146 6.85 29.09 -1.37
CA ARG A 146 7.60 29.94 -2.31
C ARG A 146 6.97 31.33 -2.47
N ILE A 147 5.65 31.43 -2.52
CA ILE A 147 4.94 32.71 -2.61
C ILE A 147 5.14 33.50 -1.31
N ALA A 148 4.94 32.87 -0.15
CA ALA A 148 5.14 33.51 1.15
C ALA A 148 6.60 34.01 1.34
N LEU A 149 7.59 33.19 0.94
CA LEU A 149 9.00 33.58 0.95
C LEU A 149 9.30 34.73 -0.01
N ARG A 150 8.63 34.79 -1.16
CA ARG A 150 8.83 35.87 -2.14
C ARG A 150 8.42 37.22 -1.57
N ASP A 151 7.33 37.29 -0.81
CA ASP A 151 6.86 38.54 -0.20
C ASP A 151 7.83 39.03 0.88
N VAL A 152 8.32 38.14 1.76
CA VAL A 152 9.26 38.49 2.85
C VAL A 152 10.69 38.79 2.33
N ALA A 153 11.12 38.14 1.26
CA ALA A 153 12.46 38.32 0.68
C ALA A 153 12.53 39.41 -0.41
N THR A 154 11.49 40.24 -0.56
CA THR A 154 11.56 41.33 -1.53
C THR A 154 12.66 42.30 -1.12
N ARG A 155 13.61 42.59 -2.02
CA ARG A 155 14.75 43.51 -1.77
C ARG A 155 14.32 44.81 -1.11
N ASP A 156 13.15 45.33 -1.47
CA ASP A 156 12.64 46.59 -0.96
C ASP A 156 12.12 46.49 0.47
N PHE A 157 11.55 45.36 0.90
CA PHE A 157 11.16 45.10 2.30
C PHE A 157 12.39 44.92 3.19
N VAL A 158 13.34 44.07 2.76
CA VAL A 158 14.59 43.90 3.50
C VAL A 158 15.36 45.22 3.59
N ARG A 159 15.31 46.04 2.53
CA ARG A 159 15.93 47.36 2.51
C ARG A 159 15.18 48.40 3.34
N SER A 160 13.85 48.35 3.44
CA SER A 160 13.10 49.24 4.31
C SER A 160 13.38 48.89 5.77
N GLU A 161 13.31 47.61 6.15
CA GLU A 161 13.63 47.19 7.52
C GLU A 161 15.07 47.50 7.92
N LEU A 162 16.05 47.27 7.03
CA LEU A 162 17.42 47.67 7.32
C LEU A 162 17.57 49.19 7.50
N ARG A 163 16.75 49.99 6.81
CA ARG A 163 16.81 51.44 6.88
C ARG A 163 16.12 51.96 8.11
N ASP A 164 14.98 51.38 8.48
CA ASP A 164 14.24 51.70 9.68
C ASP A 164 15.09 51.37 10.93
N LEU A 165 15.70 50.18 10.98
CA LEU A 165 16.65 49.82 12.04
C LEU A 165 17.89 50.72 12.07
N LEU A 166 18.42 51.14 10.91
CA LEU A 166 19.54 52.08 10.86
C LEU A 166 19.15 53.47 11.38
N GLN A 167 17.95 53.92 11.06
CA GLN A 167 17.43 55.21 11.49
C GLN A 167 17.17 55.21 13.00
N GLU A 168 16.60 54.14 13.54
CA GLU A 168 16.42 53.95 14.98
C GLU A 168 17.77 54.06 15.74
N ILE A 169 18.81 53.37 15.26
CA ILE A 169 20.15 53.43 15.89
C ILE A 169 20.77 54.84 15.78
N LEU A 170 20.52 55.56 14.68
CA LEU A 170 21.03 56.92 14.50
C LEU A 170 20.29 57.91 15.40
N GLU A 171 18.97 57.81 15.50
CA GLU A 171 18.15 58.66 16.37
C GLU A 171 18.52 58.46 17.85
N ASP A 172 18.75 57.23 18.30
CA ASP A 172 19.26 56.95 19.65
C ASP A 172 20.62 57.62 19.91
N ARG A 173 21.50 57.62 18.91
CA ARG A 173 22.84 58.22 19.03
C ARG A 173 22.80 59.76 18.98
N ASP A 174 21.95 60.34 18.15
CA ASP A 174 21.76 61.80 18.11
C ASP A 174 21.07 62.31 19.39
N ALA A 175 20.18 61.52 19.99
CA ALA A 175 19.61 61.81 21.30
C ALA A 175 20.66 61.76 22.43
N GLU A 176 21.67 60.89 22.33
CA GLU A 176 22.83 60.90 23.23
C GLU A 176 23.74 62.13 23.02
N ASP A 177 23.88 62.66 21.80
CA ASP A 177 24.71 63.83 21.49
C ASP A 177 24.04 65.19 21.81
N ASP A 178 22.71 65.30 21.75
CA ASP A 178 21.98 66.57 21.98
C ASP A 178 21.75 66.90 23.49
N ASP A 179 22.01 65.94 24.40
CA ASP A 179 22.05 66.17 25.85
C ASP A 179 23.39 66.76 26.35
N ALA A 180 24.30 67.11 25.42
CA ALA A 180 25.52 67.85 25.75
C ALA A 180 25.21 69.31 26.15
N PRO A 181 25.62 69.79 27.34
CA PRO A 181 25.11 71.04 27.90
C PRO A 181 25.62 72.28 27.14
N ARG A 182 24.70 73.02 26.50
CA ARG A 182 25.00 74.32 25.87
C ARG A 182 25.17 75.43 26.91
N ASP A 183 26.43 75.85 27.11
CA ASP A 183 26.88 76.97 27.95
C ASP A 183 26.25 78.31 27.50
N LYS A 184 25.43 78.91 28.38
CA LYS A 184 24.75 80.20 28.17
C LYS A 184 25.68 81.35 28.60
N ARG A 185 26.25 82.09 27.64
CA ARG A 185 27.01 83.32 27.92
C ARG A 185 26.10 84.56 27.92
N GLU A 186 26.10 85.27 29.05
CA GLU A 186 25.39 86.52 29.37
C GLU A 186 25.83 87.74 28.52
N PRO A 187 24.94 88.71 28.20
CA PRO A 187 25.34 89.99 27.62
C PRO A 187 25.58 91.06 28.70
N ALA A 188 26.78 91.64 28.71
CA ALA A 188 27.18 92.70 29.62
C ALA A 188 26.60 94.08 29.25
N LYS A 189 26.01 94.76 30.24
CA LYS A 189 25.55 96.16 30.18
C LYS A 189 26.70 97.13 29.88
N ARG A 190 26.50 98.07 28.94
CA ARG A 190 27.38 99.24 28.78
C ARG A 190 26.65 100.52 29.23
N THR A 191 27.15 101.09 30.31
CA THR A 191 26.71 102.33 30.96
C THR A 191 27.13 103.58 30.19
N ARG A 192 26.29 104.62 30.30
CA ARG A 192 26.43 106.00 29.79
C ARG A 192 27.74 106.71 30.18
N ARG A 193 28.25 107.59 29.31
CA ARG A 193 28.80 108.94 29.59
C ARG A 193 29.10 109.62 28.24
N GLY A 194 28.52 110.79 27.91
CA GLY A 194 29.14 112.14 28.03
C GLY A 194 30.26 112.30 26.99
N GLU A 195 30.45 113.36 26.21
CA GLU A 195 30.05 114.76 26.27
C GLU A 195 30.59 115.42 24.97
N ASP A 196 29.83 116.35 24.42
CA ASP A 196 30.16 117.58 23.66
C ASP A 196 31.53 117.83 22.97
N ALA A 197 31.39 118.59 21.85
CA ALA A 197 32.35 119.43 21.10
C ALA A 197 32.92 118.87 19.78
#